data_AF-A0A951KWQ4-F1
#
_entry.id   AF-A0A951KWQ4-F1
#
_cell.length_a   1.000
_cell.length_b   1.000
_cell.length_c   1.000
_cell.angle_alpha   90.00
_cell.angle_beta   90.00
_cell.angle_gamma   90.00
#
_symmetry.space_group_name_H-M   'P 1'
#
loop_
_entity.id
_entity.type
_entity.pdbx_description
1 polymer ?
#
loop_
_entity_poly.entity_id
_entity_poly.type
_entity_poly.pdbx_seq_one_letter_code
_entity_poly.pdbx_strand_id
1 'polypeptide(L)'
;MLSIASSYPFLGILWTTLIVFAWVIFIWIAITVLIDVFRRKDLSGWGKAGWTVFVVIIPWLGVLSYLIFNHDGMAERRYRDAADTQSQFDQYVRQTAGSGGAASEIEKAKQLLDNGTITQGEFDAIKAKVVAG
;
A
#
# COMPACT_ATOMS: atom_id res chain seq x y z
N MET A 1 50.25 -25.20 -0.78
CA MET A 1 50.29 -24.21 -1.87
C MET A 1 49.06 -23.32 -1.79
N LEU A 2 49.17 -22.19 -1.09
CA LEU A 2 48.16 -21.11 -1.13
C LEU A 2 48.60 -20.14 -2.24
N SER A 3 48.22 -20.42 -3.48
CA SER A 3 48.55 -19.54 -4.61
C SER A 3 47.39 -19.52 -5.58
N ILE A 4 46.50 -18.52 -5.42
CA ILE A 4 45.81 -17.79 -6.51
C ILE A 4 45.09 -16.49 -6.03
N ALA A 5 45.00 -16.22 -4.72
CA ALA A 5 44.16 -15.11 -4.22
C ALA A 5 44.76 -13.69 -4.33
N SER A 6 46.04 -13.54 -4.71
CA SER A 6 46.78 -12.28 -4.59
C SER A 6 46.82 -11.38 -5.83
N SER A 7 46.11 -11.70 -6.93
CA SER A 7 46.17 -10.88 -8.15
C SER A 7 45.07 -9.82 -8.30
N TYR A 8 43.98 -9.86 -7.52
CA TYR A 8 42.90 -8.86 -7.61
C TYR A 8 42.20 -8.60 -6.26
N PRO A 9 42.81 -7.87 -5.32
CA PRO A 9 42.21 -7.61 -4.00
C PRO A 9 40.86 -6.87 -4.12
N PHE A 10 40.74 -5.91 -5.04
CA PHE A 10 39.48 -5.22 -5.31
C PHE A 10 38.39 -6.17 -5.82
N LEU A 11 38.70 -6.99 -6.84
CA LEU A 11 37.73 -7.93 -7.41
C LEU A 11 37.34 -9.01 -6.40
N GLY A 12 38.26 -9.46 -5.55
CA GLY A 12 37.99 -10.40 -4.47
C GLY A 12 37.06 -9.82 -3.40
N ILE A 13 37.28 -8.57 -2.99
CA ILE A 13 36.39 -7.87 -2.04
C ILE A 13 35.02 -7.63 -2.67
N LEU A 14 34.97 -7.19 -3.94
CA LEU A 14 33.71 -6.99 -4.67
C LEU A 14 32.94 -8.31 -4.81
N TRP A 15 33.62 -9.40 -5.18
CA TRP A 15 33.01 -10.72 -5.33
C TRP A 15 32.48 -11.28 -4.01
N THR A 16 33.26 -11.18 -2.93
CA THR A 16 32.81 -11.60 -1.60
C THR A 16 31.66 -10.73 -1.09
N THR A 17 31.68 -9.42 -1.35
CA THR A 17 30.55 -8.51 -1.04
C THR A 17 29.29 -8.90 -1.80
N LEU A 18 29.39 -9.20 -3.10
CA LEU A 18 28.27 -9.66 -3.91
C LEU A 18 27.69 -10.97 -3.39
N ILE A 19 28.53 -11.94 -3.01
CA ILE A 19 28.08 -13.21 -2.44
C ILE A 19 27.33 -12.96 -1.12
N VAL A 20 27.89 -12.15 -0.21
CA VAL A 20 27.23 -11.82 1.06
C VAL A 20 25.89 -11.11 0.82
N PHE A 21 25.86 -10.14 -0.10
CA PHE A 21 24.64 -9.43 -0.47
C PHE A 21 23.58 -10.37 -1.07
N ALA A 22 23.99 -11.30 -1.94
CA ALA A 22 23.10 -12.32 -2.49
C ALA A 22 22.52 -13.22 -1.38
N TRP A 23 23.33 -13.62 -0.40
CA TRP A 23 22.86 -14.37 0.78
C TRP A 23 21.85 -13.56 1.62
N VAL A 24 22.07 -12.26 1.82
CA VAL A 24 21.13 -11.39 2.54
C VAL A 24 19.79 -11.31 1.82
N ILE A 25 19.80 -11.01 0.51
CA ILE A 25 18.58 -10.98 -0.31
C ILE A 25 17.87 -12.33 -0.26
N PHE A 26 18.63 -13.42 -0.39
CA PHE A 26 18.10 -14.76 -0.37
C PHE A 26 17.41 -15.10 0.96
N ILE A 27 18.04 -14.81 2.10
CA ILE A 27 17.43 -15.02 3.44
C ILE A 27 16.17 -14.16 3.57
N TRP A 28 16.22 -12.91 3.10
CA TRP A 28 15.07 -12.01 3.13
C TRP A 28 13.90 -12.54 2.30
N ILE A 29 14.16 -13.06 1.10
CA ILE A 29 13.15 -13.71 0.25
C ILE A 29 12.62 -14.97 0.93
N ALA A 30 13.46 -15.82 1.52
CA ALA A 30 13.00 -17.00 2.24
C ALA A 30 12.05 -16.64 3.40
N ILE A 31 12.38 -15.61 4.19
CA ILE A 31 11.51 -15.13 5.27
C ILE A 31 10.18 -14.60 4.72
N THR A 32 10.20 -13.78 3.66
CA THR A 32 8.96 -13.22 3.08
C THR A 32 8.05 -14.30 2.50
N VAL A 33 8.62 -15.31 1.84
CA VAL A 33 7.89 -16.49 1.36
C VAL A 33 7.24 -17.25 2.52
N LEU A 34 8.00 -17.50 3.59
CA LEU A 34 7.45 -18.16 4.78
C LEU A 34 6.29 -17.36 5.37
N ILE A 35 6.45 -16.04 5.55
CA ILE A 35 5.38 -15.16 6.05
C ILE A 35 4.12 -15.27 5.17
N ASP A 36 4.26 -15.28 3.85
CA ASP A 36 3.11 -15.40 2.95
C ASP A 36 2.42 -16.77 3.05
N VAL A 37 3.20 -17.86 3.14
CA VAL A 37 2.67 -19.22 3.38
C VAL A 37 1.89 -19.28 4.69
N PHE A 38 2.36 -18.59 5.74
CA PHE A 38 1.63 -18.53 7.01
C PHE A 38 0.37 -17.65 6.94
N ARG A 39 0.40 -16.56 6.16
CA ARG A 39 -0.75 -15.66 5.93
C ARG A 39 -1.88 -16.30 5.13
N ARG A 40 -1.56 -17.26 4.27
CA ARG A 40 -2.54 -18.07 3.52
C ARG A 40 -3.44 -18.86 4.47
N LYS A 41 -4.75 -18.64 4.38
CA LYS A 41 -5.78 -19.31 5.19
C LYS A 41 -6.34 -20.57 4.52
N ASP A 42 -6.04 -20.73 3.24
CA ASP A 42 -6.39 -21.83 2.35
C ASP A 42 -5.50 -23.07 2.51
N LEU A 43 -4.34 -22.93 3.15
CA LEU A 43 -3.40 -24.04 3.40
C LEU A 43 -3.62 -24.67 4.78
N SER A 44 -3.74 -26.00 4.81
CA SER A 44 -3.75 -26.79 6.05
C SER A 44 -2.40 -26.68 6.79
N GLY A 45 -2.39 -26.91 8.11
CA GLY A 45 -1.17 -26.83 8.91
C GLY A 45 -0.03 -27.73 8.40
N TRP A 46 -0.37 -28.91 7.88
CA TRP A 46 0.59 -29.83 7.23
C TRP A 46 1.14 -29.27 5.91
N GLY A 47 0.31 -28.58 5.12
CA GLY A 47 0.77 -27.89 3.92
C GLY A 47 1.78 -26.79 4.25
N LYS A 48 1.56 -26.04 5.33
CA LYS A 48 2.51 -25.01 5.80
C LYS A 48 3.84 -25.61 6.26
N ALA A 49 3.79 -26.74 6.98
CA ALA A 49 4.99 -27.45 7.42
C ALA A 49 5.83 -27.97 6.24
N GLY A 50 5.18 -28.62 5.26
CA GLY A 50 5.84 -29.12 4.05
C GLY A 50 6.49 -27.99 3.25
N TRP A 51 5.79 -26.86 3.07
CA TRP A 51 6.34 -25.67 2.41
C TRP A 51 7.55 -25.09 3.15
N THR A 52 7.50 -25.06 4.49
CA THR A 52 8.61 -24.56 5.30
C THR A 52 9.86 -25.42 5.10
N VAL A 53 9.72 -26.76 5.16
CA VAL A 53 10.83 -27.69 4.94
C VAL A 53 11.38 -27.56 3.52
N PHE A 54 10.51 -27.43 2.52
CA PHE A 54 10.91 -27.29 1.12
C PHE A 54 11.75 -26.03 0.87
N VAL A 55 11.35 -24.89 1.43
CA VAL A 55 12.08 -23.61 1.31
C VAL A 55 13.42 -23.65 2.05
N VAL A 56 13.53 -24.37 3.17
CA VAL A 56 14.77 -24.45 3.96
C VAL A 56 15.77 -25.43 3.33
N ILE A 57 15.33 -26.58 2.84
CA ILE A 57 16.23 -27.64 2.33
C ILE A 57 16.57 -27.43 0.86
N ILE A 58 15.66 -26.89 0.04
CA ILE A 58 15.92 -26.65 -1.38
C ILE A 58 15.59 -25.20 -1.73
N PRO A 59 16.40 -24.25 -1.26
CA PRO A 59 15.97 -22.86 -1.23
C PRO A 59 15.82 -22.23 -2.61
N TRP A 60 16.71 -22.58 -3.54
CA TRP A 60 16.64 -22.11 -4.92
C TRP A 60 15.38 -22.62 -5.62
N LEU A 61 14.98 -23.89 -5.40
CA LEU A 61 13.73 -24.42 -5.95
C LEU A 61 12.50 -23.91 -5.20
N GLY A 62 12.60 -23.67 -3.90
CA GLY A 62 11.52 -23.10 -3.07
C GLY A 62 11.12 -21.71 -3.52
N VAL A 63 12.11 -20.82 -3.68
CA VAL A 63 11.89 -19.45 -4.14
C VAL A 63 11.40 -19.41 -5.59
N LEU A 64 12.01 -20.19 -6.49
CA LEU A 64 11.60 -20.25 -7.90
C LEU A 64 10.17 -20.81 -8.05
N SER A 65 9.84 -21.89 -7.34
CA SER A 65 8.47 -22.44 -7.37
C SER A 65 7.46 -21.43 -6.85
N TYR A 66 7.77 -20.75 -5.74
CA TYR A 66 6.88 -19.74 -5.17
C TYR A 66 6.63 -18.56 -6.13
N LEU A 67 7.67 -18.07 -6.81
CA LEU A 67 7.54 -17.02 -7.81
C LEU A 67 6.70 -17.46 -9.03
N ILE A 68 6.88 -18.71 -9.48
CA ILE A 68 6.10 -19.28 -10.59
C ILE A 68 4.62 -19.45 -10.19
N PHE A 69 4.33 -19.99 -9.01
CA PHE A 69 2.95 -20.22 -8.58
C PHE A 69 2.23 -18.96 -8.09
N ASN A 70 2.94 -17.86 -7.79
CA ASN A 70 2.35 -16.63 -7.27
C ASN A 70 2.57 -15.37 -8.13
N HIS A 71 2.85 -15.52 -9.42
CA HIS A 71 3.02 -14.33 -10.27
C HIS A 71 1.72 -13.51 -10.43
N ASP A 72 0.54 -14.11 -10.21
CA ASP A 72 -0.76 -13.51 -10.57
C ASP A 72 -1.42 -12.60 -9.53
N GLY A 73 -0.72 -12.21 -8.46
CA GLY A 73 -1.34 -11.39 -7.40
C GLY A 73 -1.08 -9.89 -7.48
N MET A 74 0.03 -9.46 -8.07
CA MET A 74 0.60 -8.13 -7.79
C MET A 74 0.03 -7.00 -8.66
N ALA A 75 -0.35 -7.28 -9.91
CA ALA A 75 -0.98 -6.30 -10.77
C ALA A 75 -2.45 -6.04 -10.37
N GLU A 76 -3.19 -7.12 -10.07
CA GLU A 76 -4.61 -7.07 -9.75
C GLU A 76 -4.89 -6.39 -8.40
N ARG A 77 -4.05 -6.63 -7.38
CA ARG A 77 -4.19 -6.01 -6.05
C ARG A 77 -3.87 -4.53 -6.06
N ARG A 78 -2.90 -4.08 -6.85
CA ARG A 78 -2.60 -2.64 -6.98
C ARG A 78 -3.74 -1.88 -7.64
N TYR A 79 -4.43 -2.49 -8.60
CA TYR A 79 -5.64 -1.90 -9.20
C TYR A 79 -6.81 -1.86 -8.22
N ARG A 80 -7.04 -2.94 -7.47
CA ARG A 80 -8.10 -2.99 -6.44
C ARG A 80 -7.85 -2.02 -5.28
N ASP A 81 -6.64 -1.98 -4.74
CA ASP A 81 -6.30 -1.08 -3.63
C ASP A 81 -6.39 0.40 -4.05
N ALA A 82 -6.02 0.72 -5.30
CA ALA A 82 -6.19 2.06 -5.87
C ALA A 82 -7.68 2.41 -6.08
N ALA A 83 -8.47 1.48 -6.61
CA ALA A 83 -9.91 1.66 -6.80
C ALA A 83 -10.67 1.82 -5.47
N ASP A 84 -10.33 1.02 -4.46
CA ASP A 84 -10.94 1.08 -3.13
C ASP A 84 -10.60 2.41 -2.43
N THR A 85 -9.34 2.87 -2.52
CA THR A 85 -8.93 4.17 -1.96
C THR A 85 -9.64 5.33 -2.65
N GLN A 86 -9.77 5.29 -3.98
CA GLN A 86 -10.47 6.33 -4.74
C GLN A 86 -11.97 6.34 -4.42
N SER A 87 -12.60 5.17 -4.27
CA SER A 87 -14.02 5.09 -3.89
C SER A 87 -14.31 5.68 -2.50
N GLN A 88 -13.41 5.49 -1.54
CA GLN A 88 -13.53 6.07 -0.20
C GLN A 88 -13.34 7.59 -0.22
N PHE A 89 -12.39 8.08 -1.02
CA PHE A 89 -12.19 9.51 -1.23
C PHE A 89 -13.41 10.17 -1.89
N ASP A 90 -13.94 9.56 -2.95
CA ASP A 90 -15.13 10.05 -3.65
C ASP A 90 -16.37 10.06 -2.75
N GLN A 91 -16.54 9.05 -1.89
CA GLN A 91 -17.60 9.04 -0.88
C GLN A 91 -17.41 10.15 0.15
N TYR A 92 -16.20 10.34 0.66
CA TYR A 92 -15.90 11.42 1.61
C TYR A 92 -16.15 12.81 1.00
N VAL A 93 -15.74 13.03 -0.25
CA VAL A 93 -15.98 14.26 -1.00
C VAL A 93 -17.48 14.47 -1.23
N ARG A 94 -18.24 13.45 -1.66
CA ARG A 94 -19.70 13.56 -1.82
C ARG A 94 -20.42 13.85 -0.50
N GLN A 95 -19.99 13.24 0.59
CA GLN A 95 -20.60 13.42 1.90
C GLN A 95 -20.29 14.79 2.48
N THR A 96 -19.07 15.30 2.26
CA THR A 96 -18.66 16.65 2.68
C THR A 96 -19.29 17.73 1.78
N ALA A 97 -19.33 17.52 0.46
CA ALA A 97 -19.96 18.44 -0.48
C ALA A 97 -21.50 18.44 -0.37
N GLY A 98 -22.11 17.30 -0.05
CA GLY A 98 -23.56 17.16 0.15
C GLY A 98 -24.06 17.71 1.50
N SER A 99 -23.17 17.96 2.46
CA SER A 99 -23.51 18.50 3.79
C SER A 99 -23.20 20.00 3.97
N GLY A 100 -22.64 20.66 2.94
CA GLY A 100 -22.22 22.06 3.00
C GLY A 100 -22.20 22.77 1.65
N GLY A 101 -23.13 22.45 0.74
CA GLY A 101 -23.25 23.16 -0.54
C GLY A 101 -23.75 24.60 -0.39
N ALA A 102 -23.49 25.44 -1.39
CA ALA A 102 -23.88 26.86 -1.44
C ALA A 102 -25.35 27.11 -1.06
N ALA A 103 -26.27 26.24 -1.48
CA ALA A 103 -27.68 26.33 -1.13
C ALA A 103 -27.95 26.12 0.38
N SER A 104 -27.24 25.19 1.02
CA SER A 104 -27.37 24.93 2.47
C SER A 104 -26.77 26.03 3.34
N GLU A 105 -25.72 26.70 2.85
CA GLU A 105 -25.16 27.89 3.52
C GLU A 105 -26.10 29.09 3.41
N ILE A 106 -26.73 29.29 2.25
CA ILE A 106 -27.74 30.34 2.07
C ILE A 106 -28.98 30.06 2.93
N GLU A 107 -29.39 28.79 3.05
CA GLU A 107 -30.51 28.38 3.90
C GLU A 107 -30.22 28.65 5.39
N LYS A 108 -29.03 28.28 5.88
CA LYS A 108 -28.60 28.61 7.25
C LYS A 108 -28.50 30.11 7.49
N ALA A 109 -27.96 30.87 6.54
CA ALA A 109 -27.91 32.32 6.63
C ALA A 109 -29.31 32.94 6.70
N LYS A 110 -30.29 32.38 5.98
CA LYS A 110 -31.69 32.83 6.03
C LYS A 110 -32.32 32.56 7.40
N GLN A 111 -32.05 31.40 8.00
CA GLN A 111 -32.50 31.10 9.36
C GLN A 111 -31.92 32.08 10.40
N LEU A 112 -30.64 32.47 10.27
CA LEU A 112 -30.03 33.46 11.17
C LEU A 112 -30.68 34.85 11.03
N LEU A 113 -31.04 35.24 9.81
CA LEU A 113 -31.77 36.49 9.55
C LEU A 113 -33.17 36.46 10.15
N ASP A 114 -33.90 35.35 9.97
CA ASP A 114 -35.26 35.19 10.48
C ASP A 114 -35.29 35.13 12.02
N ASN A 115 -34.22 34.61 12.63
CA ASN A 115 -34.00 34.63 14.08
C ASN A 115 -33.52 36.01 14.59
N GLY A 116 -33.30 36.99 13.70
CA GLY A 116 -32.79 38.32 14.05
C GLY A 116 -31.34 38.33 14.55
N THR A 117 -30.59 37.25 14.32
CA THR A 117 -29.18 37.12 14.74
C THR A 117 -28.24 37.91 13.81
N ILE A 118 -28.63 38.06 12.55
CA ILE A 118 -27.93 38.89 11.56
C ILE A 118 -28.92 39.85 10.88
N THR A 119 -28.38 40.92 10.33
CA THR A 119 -29.14 41.92 9.56
C THR A 119 -29.28 41.52 8.09
N GLN A 120 -30.22 42.15 7.39
CA GLN A 120 -30.44 41.92 5.96
C GLN A 120 -29.17 42.16 5.12
N GLY A 121 -28.39 43.20 5.45
CA GLY A 121 -27.15 43.50 4.74
C GLY A 121 -26.06 42.45 4.94
N GLU A 122 -26.00 41.84 6.13
CA GLU A 122 -25.07 40.74 6.43
C GLU A 122 -25.47 39.45 5.70
N PHE A 123 -26.78 39.18 5.61
CA PHE A 123 -27.30 38.06 4.82
C PHE A 123 -26.96 38.21 3.33
N ASP A 124 -27.17 39.40 2.75
CA ASP A 124 -26.90 39.65 1.34
C ASP A 124 -25.39 39.56 1.01
N ALA A 125 -24.52 39.98 1.94
CA ALA A 125 -23.08 39.81 1.82
C ALA A 125 -22.65 38.32 1.84
N ILE A 126 -23.24 37.51 2.72
CA ILE A 126 -23.00 36.05 2.77
C ILE A 126 -23.47 35.39 1.48
N LYS A 127 -24.70 35.69 1.02
CA LYS A 127 -25.25 35.15 -0.23
C LYS A 127 -24.38 35.49 -1.43
N ALA A 128 -23.91 36.73 -1.55
CA ALA A 128 -23.04 37.15 -2.64
C ALA A 128 -21.69 36.40 -2.64
N LYS A 129 -21.10 36.18 -1.45
CA LYS A 129 -19.85 35.43 -1.29
C LYS A 129 -19.99 33.96 -1.67
N VAL A 130 -21.12 33.35 -1.29
CA VAL A 130 -21.41 31.92 -1.53
C VAL A 130 -21.78 31.64 -2.98
N VAL A 131 -22.41 32.58 -3.69
CA VAL A 131 -22.75 32.44 -5.12
C VAL A 131 -21.56 32.75 -6.05
N ALA A 132 -20.57 33.51 -5.58
CA ALA A 132 -19.39 33.89 -6.35
C ALA A 132 -18.21 32.89 -6.27
N GLY A 133 -18.28 31.90 -5.36
CA GLY A 133 -17.29 30.82 -5.22
C GLY A 133 -17.77 29.53 -5.88
#